data_AF-A0A1G3CE86-F1
#
_entry.id   AF-A0A1G3CE86-F1
#
_cell.length_a   1.000
_cell.length_b   1.000
_cell.length_c   1.000
_cell.angle_alpha   90.00
_cell.angle_beta   90.00
_cell.angle_gamma   90.00
#
_symmetry.space_group_name_H-M   'P 1'
#
loop_
_entity.id
_entity.type
_entity.pdbx_description
1 polymer ?
#
loop_
_entity_poly.entity_id
_entity_poly.type
_entity_poly.pdbx_seq_one_letter_code
_entity_poly.pdbx_strand_id
1 'polypeptide(L)' 'MYGASPRATIALAKASRVYAFIHGDEMVLPEHVHKMAYPALRHRIILTHEAESQGIDSDSIIKKILQKIPRLE' A
#
# COMPACT_ATOMS: atom_id res chain seq x y z
N MET A 1 13.41 2.51 14.07
CA MET A 1 13.37 2.36 12.60
C MET A 1 11.90 2.44 12.21
N TYR A 2 11.44 3.57 11.70
CA TYR A 2 10.02 3.84 11.46
C TYR A 2 9.73 3.77 9.95
N GLY A 3 8.64 3.12 9.56
CA GLY A 3 8.26 2.92 8.16
C GLY A 3 8.11 1.44 7.76
N ALA A 4 7.74 1.19 6.50
CA ALA A 4 7.27 -0.13 6.08
C ALA A 4 8.38 -1.19 5.86
N SER A 5 9.66 -0.81 5.93
CA SER A 5 10.86 -1.63 5.61
C SER A 5 10.98 -1.99 4.12
N PRO A 6 12.20 -2.25 3.60
CA PRO A 6 12.38 -2.80 2.24
C PRO A 6 11.55 -4.06 1.95
N ARG A 7 11.18 -4.82 2.99
CA ARG A 7 10.28 -5.99 2.87
C ARG A 7 8.89 -5.61 2.34
N ALA A 8 8.40 -4.39 2.61
CA ALA A 8 7.14 -3.92 2.06
C ALA A 8 7.21 -3.77 0.54
N THR A 9 8.29 -3.22 -0.01
CA THR A 9 8.48 -3.06 -1.46
C THR A 9 8.50 -4.43 -2.16
N ILE A 10 9.19 -5.41 -1.57
CA ILE A 10 9.21 -6.79 -2.10
C ILE A 10 7.80 -7.41 -2.08
N ALA A 11 7.07 -7.26 -0.97
CA ALA A 11 5.72 -7.78 -0.84
C ALA A 11 4.77 -7.10 -1.84
N LEU A 12 4.86 -5.78 -1.98
CA LEU A 12 4.06 -4.98 -2.90
C LEU A 12 4.29 -5.40 -4.36
N ALA A 13 5.55 -5.55 -4.79
CA ALA A 13 5.87 -5.97 -6.15
C ALA A 13 5.35 -7.38 -6.47
N LYS A 14 5.55 -8.33 -5.54
CA LYS A 14 5.05 -9.71 -5.71
C LYS A 14 3.53 -9.76 -5.74
N ALA A 15 2.88 -9.12 -4.78
CA ALA A 15 1.41 -9.11 -4.69
C ALA A 15 0.79 -8.43 -5.91
N SER A 16 1.37 -7.35 -6.43
CA SER A 16 0.84 -6.65 -7.62
C SER A 16 0.90 -7.53 -8.88
N ARG A 17 1.98 -8.31 -9.04
CA ARG A 17 2.11 -9.29 -10.14
C ARG A 17 1.10 -10.43 -10.02
N VAL A 18 0.92 -10.98 -8.83
CA VAL A 18 -0.08 -12.03 -8.58
C VAL A 18 -1.49 -11.48 -8.82
N TYR A 19 -1.77 -10.27 -8.34
CA TYR A 19 -3.06 -9.61 -8.52
C TYR A 19 -3.38 -9.41 -10.00
N ALA A 20 -2.45 -8.87 -10.80
CA ALA A 20 -2.61 -8.74 -12.24
C ALA A 20 -2.88 -10.10 -12.91
N PHE A 21 -2.06 -11.10 -12.58
CA PHE A 21 -2.14 -12.43 -13.18
C PHE A 21 -3.49 -13.10 -12.93
N ILE A 22 -4.01 -13.07 -11.69
CA ILE A 22 -5.30 -13.70 -11.37
C ILE A 22 -6.51 -12.95 -11.96
N HIS A 23 -6.34 -11.67 -12.34
CA HIS A 23 -7.38 -10.87 -13.00
C HIS A 23 -7.29 -10.95 -14.54
N GLY A 24 -6.32 -11.68 -15.09
CA GLY A 24 -6.16 -11.87 -16.53
C GLY A 24 -5.42 -10.73 -17.24
N ASP A 25 -4.78 -9.84 -16.50
CA ASP A 25 -4.01 -8.74 -17.08
C ASP A 25 -2.66 -9.22 -17.62
N GLU A 26 -2.28 -8.74 -18.80
CA GLU A 26 -1.00 -9.07 -19.43
C GLU A 26 0.21 -8.44 -18.72
N MET A 27 -0.02 -7.36 -17.97
CA MET A 27 1.03 -6.63 -17.25
C MET A 27 0.53 -6.00 -15.96
N VAL A 28 1.49 -5.59 -15.12
CA VAL A 28 1.18 -4.87 -13.89
C VAL A 28 0.90 -3.41 -14.23
N LEU A 29 -0.31 -2.96 -13.95
CA LEU A 29 -0.75 -1.58 -14.08
C LEU A 29 -0.67 -0.83 -12.74
N PRO A 30 -0.63 0.51 -12.73
CA PRO A 30 -0.59 1.31 -11.50
C PRO A 30 -1.71 0.99 -10.50
N GLU A 31 -2.91 0.64 -10.97
CA GLU A 31 -4.03 0.24 -10.14
C GLU A 31 -3.77 -1.06 -9.36
N HIS A 32 -2.98 -1.99 -9.90
CA HIS A 32 -2.62 -3.23 -9.20
C HIS A 32 -1.73 -2.91 -8.00
N VAL A 33 -0.78 -1.99 -8.20
CA VAL A 33 0.09 -1.49 -7.12
C VAL A 33 -0.74 -0.73 -6.07
N HIS A 34 -1.65 0.15 -6.49
CA HIS A 34 -2.52 0.89 -5.56
C HIS A 34 -3.43 -0.04 -4.75
N LYS A 35 -4.02 -1.07 -5.38
CA LYS A 35 -4.83 -2.07 -4.69
C LYS A 35 -4.02 -2.87 -3.68
N MET A 36 -2.80 -3.29 -4.05
CA MET A 36 -1.94 -4.10 -3.18
C MET A 36 -1.20 -3.29 -2.10
N ALA A 37 -1.17 -1.97 -2.19
CA ALA A 37 -0.59 -1.10 -1.17
C ALA A 37 -1.26 -1.28 0.21
N TYR A 38 -2.60 -1.44 0.26
CA TYR A 38 -3.33 -1.65 1.51
C TYR A 38 -2.88 -2.90 2.27
N PRO A 39 -3.01 -4.13 1.70
CA PRO A 39 -2.58 -5.33 2.40
C PRO A 39 -1.07 -5.39 2.63
N ALA A 40 -0.25 -4.78 1.76
CA ALA A 40 1.20 -4.76 1.92
C ALA A 40 1.67 -3.85 3.07
N LEU A 41 0.98 -2.73 3.33
CA LEU A 41 1.45 -1.68 4.23
C LEU A 41 0.69 -1.61 5.57
N ARG A 42 -0.61 -1.96 5.62
CA ARG A 42 -1.48 -1.76 6.81
C ARG A 42 -0.87 -2.23 8.12
N HIS A 43 -0.37 -3.46 8.12
CA HIS A 43 0.20 -4.14 9.29
C HIS A 43 1.65 -3.75 9.59
N ARG A 44 2.21 -2.80 8.83
CA ARG A 44 3.59 -2.31 8.95
C ARG A 44 3.67 -0.86 9.41
N ILE A 45 2.53 -0.18 9.47
CA ILE A 45 2.41 1.18 9.97
C ILE A 45 2.16 1.09 11.47
N ILE A 46 3.10 1.61 12.25
CA ILE A 46 2.98 1.74 13.70
C ILE A 46 2.41 3.14 13.96
N LEU A 47 1.23 3.19 14.58
CA LEU A 47 0.58 4.44 14.95
C LEU A 47 1.14 4.95 16.28
N THR A 48 1.16 6.27 16.44
CA THR A 48 1.39 6.88 17.74
C THR A 48 0.09 6.87 18.54
N HIS A 49 0.20 6.93 19.87
CA HIS A 49 -0.98 7.01 20.73
C HIS A 49 -1.87 8.24 20.42
N GLU A 50 -1.25 9.35 20.03
CA GLU A 50 -1.96 10.55 19.58
C GLU A 50 -2.76 10.32 18.28
N ALA A 51 -2.20 9.56 17.33
CA ALA A 51 -2.91 9.23 16.09
C ALA A 51 -4.11 8.32 16.38
N GLU A 52 -3.93 7.32 17.25
CA GLU A 52 -5.00 6.42 17.68
C GLU A 52 -6.12 7.20 18.40
N SER A 53 -5.79 8.14 19.29
CA SER A 53 -6.79 8.95 20.01
C SER A 53 -7.58 9.90 19.10
N GLN A 54 -6.99 10.30 17.98
CA GLN A 54 -7.66 11.07 16.92
C GLN A 54 -8.48 10.19 15.95
N GLY A 55 -8.54 8.87 16.18
CA GLY A 55 -9.27 7.93 15.31
C GLY A 55 -8.60 7.70 13.95
N ILE A 56 -7.29 7.97 13.84
CA ILE A 56 -6.52 7.71 12.62
C ILE A 56 -6.18 6.22 12.57
N ASP A 57 -6.51 5.56 11.45
CA ASP A 57 -6.10 4.19 11.17
C ASP A 57 -5.05 4.10 10.06
N SER A 58 -4.37 2.96 9.96
CA SER A 58 -3.33 2.73 8.94
C SER A 58 -3.87 2.87 7.50
N ASP A 59 -5.15 2.56 7.27
CA ASP A 59 -5.79 2.66 5.95
C ASP A 59 -5.94 4.11 5.49
N SER A 60 -6.36 4.99 6.38
CA SER A 60 -6.50 6.42 6.14
C SER A 60 -5.13 7.04 5.80
N ILE A 61 -4.06 6.56 6.43
CA ILE A 61 -2.68 6.97 6.13
C ILE A 61 -2.28 6.48 4.73
N ILE A 62 -2.51 5.20 4.42
CA ILE A 62 -2.19 4.62 3.10
C ILE A 62 -2.95 5.39 2.01
N LYS A 63 -4.24 5.67 2.22
CA LYS A 63 -5.07 6.46 1.30
C LYS A 63 -4.48 7.85 1.06
N LYS A 64 -4.10 8.57 2.13
CA LYS A 64 -3.46 9.90 2.02
C LYS A 64 -2.14 9.83 1.24
N ILE A 65 -1.33 8.80 1.45
CA ILE A 65 -0.09 8.58 0.71
C ILE A 65 -0.39 8.38 -0.77
N LEU A 66 -1.29 7.44 -1.12
CA LEU A 66 -1.64 7.15 -2.50
C LEU A 66 -2.23 8.36 -3.24
N GLN A 67 -2.97 9.24 -2.54
CA GLN A 67 -3.49 10.49 -3.11
C GLN A 67 -2.39 11.50 -3.47
N LYS A 68 -1.20 11.39 -2.87
CA LYS A 68 -0.04 12.25 -3.18
C LYS A 68 0.85 11.69 -4.28
N ILE A 69 0.65 10.44 -4.68
CA ILE A 69 1.42 9.80 -5.75
C ILE A 69 0.70 10.04 -7.09
N PRO A 70 1.39 10.61 -8.09
CA PRO A 70 0.82 10.77 -9.43
C PRO A 70 0.41 9.42 -10.00
N ARG A 71 -0.78 9.34 -10.60
CA ARG A 71 -1.09 8.24 -11.52
C ARG A 71 -0.44 8.56 -12.86
N LEU A 72 0.35 7.61 -13.36
CA LEU A 72 0.81 7.66 -14.74
C LEU A 72 -0.39 7.25 -15.59
N GLU A 73 -0.92 8.21 -16.34
CA GLU A 73 -1.92 7.99 -17.39
C GLU A 73 -1.22 7.69 -18.71
#